data_AF-A0AAD8LQA0-F1
#
_entry.id   AF-A0AAD8LQA0-F1
#
_cell.length_a   1.000
_cell.length_b   1.000
_cell.length_c   1.000
_cell.angle_alpha   90.00
_cell.angle_beta   90.00
_cell.angle_gamma   90.00
#
_symmetry.space_group_name_H-M   'P 1'
#
loop_
_entity.id
_entity.type
_entity.pdbx_description
1 polymer ?
#
loop_
_entity_poly.entity_id
_entity_poly.type
_entity_poly.pdbx_seq_one_letter_code
_entity_poly.pdbx_strand_id
1 'polypeptide(L)'
;MEASPNSWVNDPTFFNTKEARAIIISLILPAYGPNFVWSPWVSAKVNVFRWRSLIDRIPCKLGLAKRNIISIPYCQSCVFMEENSNHILITCQIAKRIWSDEKKLLPFKKNLKIHVSTYTQYPI
;
A
#
# COMPACT_ATOMS: atom_id res chain seq x y z
N MET A 1 13.69 -14.24 49.14
CA MET A 1 13.28 -15.29 48.18
C MET A 1 13.36 -14.66 46.80
N GLU A 2 14.52 -14.74 46.16
CA GLU A 2 14.80 -14.11 44.87
C GLU A 2 14.24 -14.98 43.74
N ALA A 3 13.52 -14.35 42.80
CA ALA A 3 12.95 -15.04 41.64
C ALA A 3 14.06 -15.42 40.64
N SER A 4 13.93 -16.63 40.08
CA SER A 4 14.89 -17.24 39.15
C SER A 4 15.07 -16.43 37.85
N PRO A 5 16.30 -16.28 37.31
CA PRO A 5 16.59 -15.48 36.11
C PRO A 5 15.88 -15.88 34.81
N ASN A 6 15.17 -17.02 34.77
CA ASN A 6 14.53 -17.55 33.55
C ASN A 6 13.00 -17.58 33.61
N SER A 7 12.36 -16.87 34.55
CA SER A 7 10.90 -16.74 34.52
C SER A 7 10.49 -15.70 33.47
N TRP A 8 9.88 -16.14 32.37
CA TRP A 8 9.11 -15.25 31.50
C TRP A 8 8.01 -14.61 32.35
N VAL A 9 8.17 -13.33 32.67
CA VAL A 9 7.14 -12.55 33.35
C VAL A 9 6.03 -12.31 32.33
N ASN A 10 5.09 -13.26 32.25
CA ASN A 10 3.84 -13.07 31.54
C ASN A 10 2.97 -12.15 32.39
N ASP A 11 3.25 -10.85 32.36
CA ASP A 11 2.35 -9.83 32.89
C ASP A 11 1.31 -9.49 31.81
N PRO A 12 0.06 -10.02 31.91
CA PRO A 12 -0.97 -9.76 30.91
C PRO A 12 -1.43 -8.28 30.88
N THR A 13 -0.98 -7.46 31.82
CA THR A 13 -1.37 -6.04 31.91
C THR A 13 -0.51 -5.11 31.06
N PHE A 14 0.62 -5.60 30.51
CA PHE A 14 1.64 -4.75 29.89
C PHE A 14 1.71 -4.80 28.36
N PHE A 15 0.72 -5.39 27.68
CA PHE A 15 0.65 -5.38 26.22
C PHE A 15 -0.62 -4.74 25.70
N ASN A 16 -0.57 -3.41 25.56
CA ASN A 16 -1.63 -2.65 24.89
C ASN A 16 -1.35 -2.58 23.38
N THR A 17 -2.16 -3.29 22.59
CA THR A 17 -2.05 -3.26 21.12
C THR A 17 -2.15 -1.85 20.53
N LYS A 18 -2.87 -0.92 21.19
CA LYS A 18 -2.98 0.48 20.77
C LYS A 18 -1.65 1.22 20.92
N GLU A 19 -0.97 1.03 22.04
CA GLU A 19 0.33 1.67 22.33
C GLU A 19 1.45 1.02 21.51
N ALA A 20 1.49 -0.31 21.45
CA ALA A 20 2.45 -1.02 20.60
C ALA A 20 2.30 -0.59 19.12
N ARG A 21 1.05 -0.47 18.64
CA ARG A 21 0.76 0.06 17.31
C ARG A 21 1.20 1.52 17.17
N ALA A 22 0.95 2.37 18.16
CA ALA A 22 1.36 3.78 18.11
C ALA A 22 2.89 3.93 18.02
N ILE A 23 3.64 3.15 18.81
CA ILE A 23 5.11 3.12 18.77
C ILE A 23 5.60 2.66 17.41
N ILE A 24 5.11 1.51 16.92
CA ILE A 24 5.45 0.98 15.59
C ILE A 24 5.16 2.01 14.50
N ILE A 25 3.97 2.64 14.55
CA ILE A 25 3.58 3.69 13.62
C ILE A 25 4.54 4.88 13.71
N SER A 26 4.90 5.35 14.91
CA SER A 26 5.81 6.49 15.08
C SER A 26 7.24 6.21 14.60
N LEU A 27 7.70 4.96 14.65
CA LEU A 27 9.03 4.55 14.18
C LEU A 27 9.06 4.35 12.66
N ILE A 28 7.95 3.91 12.08
CA ILE A 28 7.83 3.60 10.65
C ILE A 28 7.41 4.84 9.85
N LEU A 29 6.50 5.69 10.35
CA LEU A 29 5.99 6.83 9.57
C LEU A 29 7.06 7.83 9.11
N PRO A 30 8.08 8.20 9.91
CA PRO A 30 9.12 9.12 9.46
C PRO A 30 10.01 8.54 8.34
N ALA A 31 10.03 7.21 8.18
CA ALA A 31 10.93 6.51 7.27
C ALA A 31 10.23 5.93 6.01
N TYR A 32 8.89 5.89 5.97
CA TYR A 32 8.13 5.14 4.96
C TYR A 32 7.13 6.00 4.17
N GLY A 33 7.64 6.97 3.41
CA GLY A 33 6.97 7.47 2.21
C GLY A 33 5.78 8.43 2.43
N PRO A 34 5.08 8.81 1.33
CA PRO A 34 4.11 9.90 1.33
C PRO A 34 3.02 9.69 2.38
N ASN A 35 2.60 10.78 3.04
CA ASN A 35 1.55 10.80 4.06
C ASN A 35 0.30 10.04 3.58
N PHE A 36 0.16 8.77 3.98
CA PHE A 36 -0.97 7.95 3.57
C PHE A 36 -2.18 8.28 4.44
N VAL A 37 -3.12 9.03 3.87
CA VAL A 37 -4.39 9.34 4.52
C VAL A 37 -5.41 8.26 4.18
N TRP A 38 -6.01 7.68 5.24
CA TRP A 38 -7.09 6.70 5.10
C TRP A 38 -8.33 7.37 4.51
N SER A 39 -8.87 6.83 3.43
CA SER A 39 -10.11 7.36 2.83
C SER A 39 -11.32 6.67 3.44
N PRO A 40 -12.25 7.38 4.09
CA PRO A 40 -13.45 6.78 4.66
C PRO A 40 -14.45 6.30 3.58
N TRP A 41 -14.28 6.77 2.34
CA TRP A 41 -15.18 6.52 1.21
C TRP A 41 -14.98 5.15 0.56
N VAL A 42 -13.86 4.48 0.86
CA VAL A 42 -13.53 3.19 0.28
C VAL A 42 -13.41 2.15 1.37
N SER A 43 -13.64 0.88 1.03
CA SER A 43 -13.48 -0.21 1.99
C SER A 43 -12.05 -0.26 2.54
N ALA A 44 -11.89 -0.78 3.76
CA ALA A 44 -10.58 -0.96 4.39
C ALA A 44 -9.61 -1.75 3.49
N LYS A 45 -10.12 -2.72 2.71
CA LYS A 45 -9.31 -3.49 1.74
C LYS A 45 -8.67 -2.59 0.67
N VAL A 46 -9.41 -1.62 0.15
CA VAL A 46 -8.92 -0.67 -0.86
C VAL A 46 -7.87 0.26 -0.26
N ASN A 47 -8.09 0.76 0.97
CA ASN A 47 -7.08 1.56 1.66
C ASN A 47 -5.80 0.78 1.92
N VAL A 48 -5.88 -0.46 2.42
CA VAL A 48 -4.70 -1.32 2.60
C VAL A 48 -3.96 -1.54 1.29
N PHE A 49 -4.70 -1.81 0.20
CA PHE A 49 -4.09 -1.96 -1.12
C PHE A 49 -3.36 -0.68 -1.57
N ARG A 50 -4.00 0.49 -1.46
CA ARG A 50 -3.41 1.79 -1.82
C ARG A 50 -2.16 2.10 -0.99
N TRP A 51 -2.22 1.86 0.32
CA TRP A 51 -1.06 2.01 1.20
C TRP A 51 0.09 1.13 0.72
N ARG A 52 -0.17 -0.16 0.50
CA ARG A 52 0.85 -1.11 0.01
C ARG A 52 1.42 -0.71 -1.35
N SER A 53 0.60 -0.17 -2.26
CA SER A 53 1.09 0.27 -3.56
C SER A 53 1.99 1.49 -3.46
N LEU A 54 1.71 2.43 -2.55
CA LEU A 54 2.52 3.64 -2.37
C LEU A 54 3.93 3.33 -1.83
N ILE A 55 4.08 2.25 -1.08
CA ILE A 55 5.37 1.80 -0.55
C ILE A 55 6.00 0.65 -1.36
N ASP A 56 5.54 0.43 -2.60
CA ASP A 56 5.99 -0.64 -3.50
C ASP A 56 5.96 -2.06 -2.88
N ARG A 57 4.95 -2.34 -2.05
CA ARG A 57 4.74 -3.63 -1.36
C ARG A 57 3.55 -4.45 -1.87
N ILE A 58 3.19 -4.26 -3.14
CA ILE A 58 2.34 -5.20 -3.87
C ILE A 58 3.21 -6.14 -4.73
N PRO A 59 2.67 -7.26 -5.22
CA PRO A 59 3.42 -8.17 -6.09
C PRO A 59 3.74 -7.49 -7.43
N CYS A 60 4.97 -6.97 -7.56
CA CYS A 60 5.50 -6.42 -8.81
C CYS A 60 6.86 -7.06 -9.10
N LYS A 61 7.20 -7.22 -10.39
CA LYS A 61 8.50 -7.78 -10.77
C LYS A 61 9.69 -6.97 -10.27
N LEU A 62 9.61 -5.63 -10.22
CA LEU A 62 10.70 -4.85 -9.64
C LEU A 62 10.95 -5.22 -8.17
N GLY A 63 9.88 -5.48 -7.41
CA GLY A 63 9.98 -5.95 -6.03
C GLY A 63 10.58 -7.36 -5.91
N LEU A 64 10.31 -8.24 -6.88
CA LEU A 64 10.92 -9.57 -6.96
C LEU A 64 12.41 -9.48 -7.33
N ALA A 65 12.77 -8.60 -8.26
CA ALA A 65 14.15 -8.38 -8.68
C ALA A 65 15.00 -7.82 -7.54
N LYS A 66 14.47 -6.85 -6.77
CA LYS A 66 15.12 -6.33 -5.55
C LYS A 66 15.39 -7.41 -4.48
N ARG A 67 14.67 -8.53 -4.51
CA ARG A 67 14.86 -9.69 -3.62
C ARG A 67 15.70 -10.79 -4.26
N ASN A 68 16.30 -10.54 -5.43
CA ASN A 68 17.07 -11.50 -6.21
C ASN A 68 16.29 -12.78 -6.59
N ILE A 69 14.95 -12.69 -6.70
CA ILE A 69 14.10 -13.82 -7.11
C ILE A 69 14.07 -13.94 -8.64
N ILE A 70 14.12 -12.80 -9.34
CA ILE A 70 14.16 -12.73 -10.80
C ILE A 70 15.21 -11.72 -11.25
N SER A 71 15.74 -11.88 -12.46
CA SER A 71 16.78 -10.97 -12.97
C SER A 71 16.23 -9.81 -13.80
N ILE A 72 15.03 -9.96 -14.38
CA ILE A 72 14.50 -9.01 -15.38
C ILE A 72 13.19 -8.40 -14.87
N PRO A 73 13.20 -7.12 -14.43
CA PRO A 73 12.03 -6.47 -13.84
C PRO A 73 11.09 -5.81 -14.85
N TYR A 74 11.18 -6.08 -16.16
CA TYR A 74 10.33 -5.42 -17.15
C TYR A 74 8.87 -5.88 -17.09
N CYS A 75 7.97 -4.90 -17.26
CA CYS A 75 6.54 -5.11 -17.36
C CYS A 75 6.23 -5.96 -18.60
N GLN A 76 5.56 -7.10 -18.40
CA GLN A 76 5.14 -7.95 -19.52
C GLN A 76 4.04 -7.33 -20.38
N SER A 77 3.26 -6.39 -19.80
CA SER A 77 2.12 -5.80 -20.48
C SER A 77 2.51 -4.69 -21.46
N CYS A 78 3.51 -3.87 -21.10
CA CYS A 78 3.99 -2.81 -21.99
C CYS A 78 5.34 -3.13 -22.64
N VAL A 79 6.19 -3.96 -22.02
CA VAL A 79 7.52 -4.36 -22.51
C VAL A 79 8.55 -3.22 -22.57
N PHE A 80 8.20 -2.00 -22.16
CA PHE A 80 9.08 -0.82 -22.25
C PHE A 80 9.69 -0.35 -20.92
N MET A 81 9.01 -0.57 -19.80
CA MET A 81 9.38 -0.02 -18.49
C MET A 81 9.48 -1.11 -17.43
N GLU A 82 10.25 -0.86 -16.38
CA GLU A 82 10.26 -1.70 -15.19
C GLU A 82 8.89 -1.73 -14.51
N GLU A 83 8.53 -2.89 -14.00
CA GLU A 83 7.25 -3.16 -13.37
C GLU A 83 7.30 -2.81 -11.88
N ASN A 84 7.01 -1.55 -11.56
CA ASN A 84 6.72 -1.10 -10.19
C ASN A 84 5.22 -0.83 -9.99
N SER A 85 4.81 -0.53 -8.76
CA SER A 85 3.39 -0.38 -8.44
C SER A 85 2.75 0.79 -9.19
N ASN A 86 3.46 1.91 -9.29
CA ASN A 86 2.99 3.08 -10.04
C ASN A 86 2.81 2.76 -11.54
N HIS A 87 3.74 2.00 -12.11
CA HIS A 87 3.68 1.59 -13.50
C HIS A 87 2.48 0.70 -13.78
N ILE A 88 2.33 -0.43 -13.08
CA ILE A 88 1.25 -1.37 -13.39
C ILE A 88 -0.14 -0.83 -13.08
N LEU A 89 -0.27 0.12 -12.15
CA LEU A 89 -1.56 0.66 -11.75
C LEU A 89 -1.93 1.94 -12.49
N ILE A 90 -0.98 2.82 -12.81
CA ILE A 90 -1.28 4.19 -13.27
C ILE A 90 -0.62 4.50 -14.61
N THR A 91 0.70 4.31 -14.74
CA THR A 91 1.43 4.86 -15.89
C THR A 91 1.54 3.92 -17.09
N CYS A 92 1.35 2.62 -16.89
CA CYS A 92 1.36 1.62 -17.96
C CYS A 92 0.24 1.90 -18.98
N GLN A 93 0.57 1.79 -20.26
CA GLN A 93 -0.37 1.98 -21.35
C GLN A 93 -1.61 1.08 -21.24
N ILE A 94 -1.45 -0.15 -20.75
CA ILE A 94 -2.56 -1.09 -20.54
C ILE A 94 -3.43 -0.63 -19.36
N ALA A 95 -2.80 -0.20 -18.26
CA ALA A 95 -3.52 0.36 -17.12
C ALA A 95 -4.34 1.59 -17.51
N LYS A 96 -3.72 2.55 -18.23
CA LYS A 96 -4.40 3.74 -18.78
C LYS A 96 -5.63 3.35 -19.61
N ARG A 97 -5.50 2.37 -20.51
CA ARG A 97 -6.63 1.88 -21.32
C ARG A 97 -7.76 1.31 -20.46
N ILE A 98 -7.45 0.56 -19.40
CA ILE A 98 -8.45 0.02 -18.47
C ILE A 98 -9.19 1.15 -17.76
N TRP A 99 -8.47 2.18 -17.28
CA TRP A 99 -9.07 3.33 -16.60
C TRP A 99 -9.93 4.19 -17.52
N SER A 100 -9.55 4.31 -18.79
CA SER A 100 -10.34 5.03 -19.80
C SER A 100 -11.57 4.25 -20.29
N ASP A 101 -11.61 2.94 -20.08
CA ASP A 101 -12.75 2.10 -20.50
C ASP A 101 -13.85 2.14 -19.43
N GLU A 102 -14.59 3.25 -19.42
CA GLU A 102 -15.65 3.51 -18.43
C GLU A 102 -16.60 2.32 -18.32
N LYS A 103 -16.96 1.69 -19.45
CA LYS A 103 -17.94 0.58 -19.53
C LYS A 103 -17.48 -0.66 -18.77
N LYS A 104 -16.18 -0.92 -18.68
CA LYS A 104 -15.62 -2.05 -17.90
C LYS A 104 -15.60 -1.80 -16.40
N LEU A 105 -15.61 -0.53 -15.98
CA LEU A 105 -15.60 -0.14 -14.58
C LEU A 105 -17.02 0.03 -13.99
N LEU A 106 -18.06 -0.06 -14.83
CA LEU A 106 -19.46 0.07 -14.44
C LEU A 106 -20.08 -1.00 -13.53
N PRO A 107 -19.53 -2.22 -13.27
CA PRO A 107 -20.15 -3.07 -12.25
C PRO A 107 -20.01 -2.50 -10.83
N PHE A 108 -19.15 -1.50 -10.61
CA PHE A 108 -18.91 -0.88 -9.30
C PHE A 108 -19.69 0.45 -9.08
N LYS A 109 -20.52 0.90 -10.04
CA LYS A 109 -21.24 2.19 -9.99
C LYS A 109 -22.55 2.18 -9.19
N LYS A 110 -22.75 1.27 -8.23
CA LYS A 110 -23.84 1.43 -7.26
C LYS A 110 -23.29 2.18 -6.03
N ASN A 111 -23.48 3.51 -6.03
CA ASN A 111 -23.23 4.45 -4.92
C ASN A 111 -21.88 5.20 -4.85
N LEU A 112 -21.27 5.57 -5.97
CA LEU A 112 -20.12 6.49 -5.94
C LEU A 112 -20.51 7.88 -6.48
N LYS A 113 -21.02 8.74 -5.59
CA LYS A 113 -21.10 10.20 -5.84
C LYS A 113 -19.71 10.78 -5.62
N ILE A 114 -18.87 10.77 -6.66
CA ILE A 114 -17.57 11.45 -6.60
C ILE A 114 -17.82 12.95 -6.75
N HIS A 115 -17.79 13.70 -5.65
CA HIS A 115 -17.59 15.15 -5.73
C HIS A 115 -16.08 15.39 -5.89
N VAL A 116 -15.65 15.65 -7.13
CA VAL A 116 -14.23 15.89 -7.46
C VAL A 116 -13.86 17.30 -6.99
N SER A 117 -13.47 17.44 -5.72
CA SER A 117 -12.79 18.65 -5.25
C SER A 117 -11.86 18.31 -4.10
N THR A 118 -10.59 17.99 -4.41
CA THR A 118 -9.39 18.13 -3.53
C THR A 118 -8.11 17.47 -4.09
N TYR A 119 -8.12 16.84 -5.27
CA TYR A 119 -6.91 16.19 -5.82
C TYR A 119 -5.89 17.14 -6.49
N THR A 120 -5.91 18.44 -6.21
CA THR A 120 -4.95 19.40 -6.78
C THR A 120 -3.86 19.89 -5.81
N GLN A 121 -3.71 19.35 -4.60
CA GLN A 121 -2.77 19.90 -3.59
C GLN A 121 -1.42 19.17 -3.47
N TYR A 122 -0.99 18.31 -4.40
CA TYR A 122 0.34 17.69 -4.31
C TYR A 122 1.09 17.79 -5.64
N PRO A 123 2.25 18.48 -5.67
CA PRO A 123 3.09 18.54 -6.85
C PRO A 123 3.77 17.19 -7.07
N ILE A 124 3.89 16.83 -8.34
CA ILE A 124 4.63 15.67 -8.85
C ILE A 124 6.13 15.86 -8.59
#